data_AF-A0A7K8BXW8-F1
#
_entry.id   AF-A0A7K8BXW8-F1
#
_cell.length_a   1.000
_cell.length_b   1.000
_cell.length_c   1.000
_cell.angle_alpha   90.00
_cell.angle_beta   90.00
_cell.angle_gamma   90.00
#
_symmetry.space_group_name_H-M   'P 1'
#
loop_
_entity.id
_entity.type
_entity.pdbx_description
1 polymer ?
#
loop_
_entity_poly.entity_id
_entity_poly.type
_entity_poly.pdbx_seq_one_letter_code
_entity_poly.pdbx_strand_id
1 'polypeptide(L)'
;SGVSILAVYSKDNYKRVTGTSLGGGTFFGLCCLLTGCSTFEEALEMASHGDSTKVDKLVRDIYGGDYERFGLPGWAVASSFGNMMSKEKRESVSKEDLARATLITITNNIGSIARMCALNENINRVVFVGNFLRINTISMRLLAYALDYWSKGQLKALFLEHEGYFGAVGALLGLLDSA
;
A
#
# COMPACT_ATOMS: atom_id res chain seq x y z
N SER A 1 -1.96 4.49 11.35
CA SER A 1 -0.60 5.04 11.52
C SER A 1 0.44 4.13 10.89
N GLY A 2 0.92 3.08 11.58
CA GLY A 2 1.78 2.04 10.98
C GLY A 2 0.99 0.82 10.49
N VAL A 3 1.69 -0.31 10.30
CA VAL A 3 1.12 -1.60 9.86
C VAL A 3 1.62 -2.73 10.76
N SER A 4 0.70 -3.61 11.17
CA SER A 4 1.02 -4.89 11.81
C SER A 4 0.51 -6.02 10.93
N ILE A 5 1.32 -7.08 10.80
CA ILE A 5 0.99 -8.27 9.99
C ILE A 5 0.87 -9.47 10.94
N LEU A 6 -0.27 -10.13 10.86
CA LEU A 6 -0.66 -11.25 11.73
C LEU A 6 -0.81 -12.50 10.87
N ALA A 7 -0.31 -13.63 11.36
CA ALA A 7 -0.68 -14.95 10.87
C ALA A 7 -1.69 -15.55 11.86
N VAL A 8 -2.86 -15.93 11.36
CA VAL A 8 -3.98 -16.46 12.16
C VAL A 8 -4.24 -17.90 11.69
N TYR A 9 -3.97 -18.87 12.57
CA TYR A 9 -4.12 -20.30 12.27
C TYR A 9 -5.44 -20.86 12.82
N SER A 10 -5.92 -20.31 13.95
CA SER A 10 -7.25 -20.57 14.51
C SER A 10 -7.73 -19.35 15.31
N LYS A 11 -8.94 -19.44 15.89
CA LYS A 11 -9.51 -18.37 16.75
C LYS A 11 -8.55 -17.94 17.86
N ASP A 12 -7.92 -18.91 18.52
CA ASP A 12 -7.07 -18.68 19.70
C ASP A 12 -5.57 -18.91 19.41
N ASN A 13 -5.21 -19.22 18.16
CA ASN A 13 -3.82 -19.40 17.73
C ASN A 13 -3.48 -18.44 16.59
N TYR A 14 -2.80 -17.35 16.97
CA TYR A 14 -2.30 -16.34 16.05
C TYR A 14 -1.00 -15.73 16.57
N LYS A 15 -0.20 -15.19 15.66
CA LYS A 15 1.05 -14.49 16.02
C LYS A 15 1.23 -13.22 15.19
N ARG A 16 1.88 -12.22 15.79
CA ARG A 16 2.37 -11.06 15.05
C ARG A 16 3.68 -11.44 14.34
N VAL A 17 3.62 -11.59 13.02
CA VAL A 17 4.76 -11.99 12.18
C VAL A 17 5.76 -10.85 12.10
N THR A 18 5.29 -9.65 11.75
CA THR A 18 6.12 -8.45 11.60
C THR A 18 5.24 -7.20 11.53
N GLY A 19 5.84 -6.05 11.21
CA GLY A 19 5.14 -4.83 10.82
C GLY A 19 6.05 -3.88 10.04
N THR A 20 5.47 -2.79 9.55
CA THR A 20 6.22 -1.69 8.93
C THR A 20 5.74 -0.36 9.50
N SER A 21 6.67 0.56 9.70
CA SER A 21 6.35 1.95 10.07
C SER A 21 5.79 2.74 8.88
N LEU A 22 5.97 2.26 7.65
CA LEU A 22 5.44 2.84 6.41
C LEU A 22 3.97 2.43 6.23
N GLY A 23 3.07 3.20 6.83
CA GLY A 23 1.63 2.93 6.81
C GLY A 23 0.81 4.15 6.41
N GLY A 24 -0.50 4.12 6.73
CA GLY A 24 -1.40 5.23 6.41
C GLY A 24 -1.01 6.58 7.03
N GLY A 25 -0.30 6.56 8.16
CA GLY A 25 0.25 7.79 8.75
C GLY A 25 1.41 8.37 7.94
N THR A 26 2.22 7.51 7.33
CA THR A 26 3.29 7.92 6.41
C THR A 26 2.72 8.51 5.13
N PHE A 27 1.71 7.87 4.54
CA PHE A 27 1.00 8.41 3.39
C PHE A 27 0.44 9.81 3.71
N PHE A 28 -0.35 9.92 4.77
CA PHE A 28 -1.01 11.18 5.09
C PHE A 28 0.00 12.28 5.45
N GLY A 29 0.97 11.99 6.30
CA GLY A 29 1.99 12.97 6.71
C GLY A 29 2.85 13.46 5.54
N LEU A 30 3.27 12.57 4.63
CA LEU A 30 4.01 12.98 3.43
C LEU A 30 3.13 13.78 2.47
N CYS A 31 1.86 13.41 2.29
CA CYS A 31 0.93 14.20 1.48
C CYS A 31 0.75 15.61 2.04
N CYS A 32 0.58 15.78 3.36
CA CYS A 32 0.52 17.10 3.99
C CYS A 32 1.76 17.94 3.68
N LEU A 33 2.96 17.35 3.81
CA LEU A 33 4.23 18.04 3.56
C LEU A 33 4.43 18.42 2.08
N LEU A 34 4.10 17.51 1.16
CA LEU A 34 4.41 17.66 -0.26
C LEU A 34 3.35 18.43 -1.03
N THR A 35 2.11 18.45 -0.55
CA THR A 35 0.97 19.00 -1.29
C THR A 35 0.26 20.13 -0.54
N GLY A 36 0.39 20.16 0.79
CA GLY A 36 -0.37 21.08 1.64
C GLY A 36 -1.79 20.61 1.97
N CYS A 37 -2.19 19.40 1.60
CA CYS A 37 -3.50 18.87 1.99
C CYS A 37 -3.64 18.81 3.52
N SER A 38 -4.86 19.04 4.03
CA SER A 38 -5.15 19.07 5.46
C SER A 38 -6.00 17.90 5.95
N THR A 39 -6.62 17.15 5.03
CA THR A 39 -7.44 15.98 5.36
C THR A 39 -7.02 14.74 4.56
N PHE A 40 -7.36 13.56 5.07
CA PHE A 40 -7.06 12.31 4.40
C PHE A 40 -7.86 12.17 3.09
N GLU A 41 -9.11 12.63 3.12
CA GLU A 41 -10.01 12.69 1.97
C GLU A 41 -9.44 13.58 0.86
N GLU A 42 -8.92 14.76 1.21
CA GLU A 42 -8.27 15.65 0.25
C GLU A 42 -7.02 15.00 -0.36
N ALA A 43 -6.19 14.34 0.46
CA ALA A 43 -5.01 13.62 -0.04
C ALA A 43 -5.39 12.51 -1.04
N LEU A 44 -6.46 11.76 -0.78
CA LEU A 44 -6.97 10.75 -1.70
C LEU A 44 -7.53 11.37 -2.98
N GLU A 45 -8.23 12.51 -2.87
CA GLU A 45 -8.77 13.21 -4.02
C GLU A 45 -7.67 13.78 -4.91
N MET A 46 -6.60 14.34 -4.33
CA MET A 46 -5.43 14.74 -5.11
C MET A 46 -4.78 13.52 -5.80
N ALA A 47 -4.66 12.40 -5.08
CA ALA A 47 -4.11 11.16 -5.64
C ALA A 47 -5.00 10.50 -6.71
N SER A 48 -6.29 10.85 -6.82
CA SER A 48 -7.18 10.33 -7.87
C SER A 48 -6.93 11.03 -9.22
N HIS A 49 -6.36 12.24 -9.20
CA HIS A 49 -6.09 13.08 -10.37
C HIS A 49 -4.63 13.08 -10.83
N GLY A 50 -3.71 12.51 -10.05
CA GLY A 50 -2.28 12.52 -10.34
C GLY A 50 -1.77 11.35 -11.18
N ASP A 51 -0.59 11.55 -11.77
CA ASP A 51 0.19 10.54 -12.47
C ASP A 51 1.54 10.31 -11.76
N SER A 52 1.68 9.15 -11.12
CA SER A 52 2.90 8.80 -10.39
C SER A 52 4.11 8.63 -11.31
N THR A 53 3.93 8.34 -12.61
CA THR A 53 5.04 8.07 -13.53
C THR A 53 5.89 9.30 -13.85
N LYS A 54 5.38 10.51 -13.55
CA LYS A 54 6.17 11.75 -13.62
C LYS A 54 7.12 11.90 -12.44
N VAL A 55 6.79 11.27 -11.30
CA VAL A 55 7.52 11.37 -10.03
C VAL A 55 8.46 10.18 -9.82
N ASP A 56 7.98 8.99 -10.14
CA ASP A 56 8.69 7.73 -10.00
C ASP A 56 9.60 7.45 -11.20
N LYS A 57 10.72 6.78 -10.96
CA LYS A 57 11.58 6.25 -12.02
C LYS A 57 11.23 4.79 -12.27
N LEU A 58 10.87 4.47 -13.51
CA LEU A 58 10.41 3.15 -13.92
C LEU A 58 11.56 2.31 -14.47
N VAL A 59 11.36 0.99 -14.62
CA VAL A 59 12.34 0.08 -15.21
C VAL A 59 12.74 0.54 -16.60
N ARG A 60 11.77 0.97 -17.43
CA ARG A 60 12.05 1.49 -18.78
C ARG A 60 12.91 2.76 -18.80
N ASP A 61 12.88 3.56 -17.75
CA ASP A 61 13.69 4.78 -17.66
C ASP A 61 15.17 4.47 -17.40
N ILE A 62 15.47 3.24 -16.96
CA ILE A 62 16.83 2.75 -16.71
C ILE A 62 17.30 1.86 -17.87
N TYR A 63 16.44 0.96 -18.35
CA TYR A 63 16.80 -0.10 -19.31
C TYR A 63 16.30 0.16 -20.73
N GLY A 64 15.50 1.21 -20.98
CA GLY A 64 14.90 1.49 -22.29
C GLY A 64 13.73 0.56 -22.66
N GLY A 65 13.32 -0.34 -21.76
CA GLY A 65 12.27 -1.34 -21.98
C GLY A 65 12.11 -2.25 -20.75
N ASP A 66 11.74 -3.50 -20.98
CA ASP A 66 11.68 -4.54 -19.94
C ASP A 66 13.08 -4.98 -19.52
N TYR A 67 13.23 -5.39 -18.25
CA TYR A 67 14.42 -6.12 -17.82
C TYR A 67 14.12 -7.62 -17.84
N GLU A 68 14.24 -8.20 -19.04
CA GLU A 68 13.80 -9.56 -19.37
C GLU A 68 14.42 -10.65 -18.50
N ARG A 69 15.72 -10.53 -18.16
CA ARG A 69 16.47 -11.54 -17.39
C ARG A 69 15.79 -11.92 -16.07
N PHE A 70 15.12 -10.96 -15.42
CA PHE A 70 14.42 -11.17 -14.15
C PHE A 70 12.90 -10.98 -14.27
N GLY A 71 12.39 -10.82 -15.49
CA GLY A 71 10.96 -10.62 -15.74
C GLY A 71 10.39 -9.34 -15.10
N LEU A 72 11.18 -8.26 -15.05
CA LEU A 72 10.68 -6.97 -14.56
C LEU A 72 10.15 -6.15 -15.74
N PRO A 73 8.84 -5.88 -15.81
CA PRO A 73 8.28 -5.14 -16.94
C PRO A 73 8.65 -3.66 -16.87
N GLY A 74 8.75 -3.01 -18.02
CA GLY A 74 9.21 -1.62 -18.16
C GLY A 74 8.33 -0.60 -17.45
N TRP A 75 7.06 -0.93 -17.20
CA TRP A 75 6.13 -0.08 -16.45
C TRP A 75 6.30 -0.19 -14.92
N ALA A 76 7.02 -1.21 -14.41
CA ALA A 76 7.24 -1.36 -12.99
C ALA A 76 8.08 -0.20 -12.44
N VAL A 77 7.76 0.24 -11.23
CA VAL A 77 8.55 1.25 -10.51
C VAL A 77 9.89 0.62 -10.12
N ALA A 78 10.98 1.19 -10.59
CA ALA A 78 12.34 0.81 -10.20
C ALA A 78 12.81 1.61 -8.98
N SER A 79 12.44 2.89 -8.89
CA SER A 79 12.72 3.77 -7.76
C SER A 79 11.58 4.75 -7.55
N SER A 80 10.83 4.56 -6.46
CA SER A 80 9.84 5.53 -5.98
C SER A 80 10.49 6.91 -5.78
N PHE A 81 9.84 7.97 -6.26
CA PHE A 81 10.36 9.35 -6.28
C PHE A 81 11.70 9.52 -6.99
N GLY A 82 12.16 8.54 -7.77
CA GLY A 82 13.49 8.53 -8.38
C GLY A 82 13.73 9.60 -9.44
N ASN A 83 12.67 10.20 -10.01
CA ASN A 83 12.80 11.34 -10.93
C ASN A 83 12.94 12.68 -10.20
N MET A 84 12.60 12.75 -8.91
CA MET A 84 12.66 13.98 -8.11
C MET A 84 14.09 14.40 -7.75
N MET A 85 15.11 13.65 -8.13
CA MET A 85 16.50 14.12 -8.07
C MET A 85 16.81 15.19 -9.14
N SER A 86 16.09 15.19 -10.26
CA SER A 86 16.22 16.22 -11.30
C SER A 86 15.46 17.50 -10.94
N LYS A 87 16.13 18.65 -11.03
CA LYS A 87 15.51 19.95 -10.77
C LYS A 87 14.37 20.24 -11.74
N GLU A 88 14.61 20.04 -13.03
CA GLU A 88 13.60 20.23 -14.09
C GLU A 88 12.36 19.36 -13.84
N LYS A 89 12.54 18.09 -13.47
CA LYS A 89 11.42 17.20 -13.14
C LYS A 89 10.65 17.71 -11.93
N ARG A 90 11.34 18.15 -10.86
CA ARG A 90 10.69 18.74 -9.68
C ARG A 90 9.87 19.98 -10.02
N GLU A 91 10.32 20.81 -10.95
CA GLU A 91 9.61 22.03 -11.37
C GLU A 91 8.39 21.72 -12.26
N SER A 92 8.34 20.53 -12.88
CA SER A 92 7.26 20.13 -13.80
C SER A 92 6.12 19.33 -13.16
N VAL A 93 6.33 18.72 -11.98
CA VAL A 93 5.32 17.86 -11.35
C VAL A 93 4.24 18.66 -10.62
N SER A 94 3.01 18.16 -10.65
CA SER A 94 1.92 18.74 -9.88
C SER A 94 1.85 18.15 -8.46
N LYS A 95 1.04 18.76 -7.60
CA LYS A 95 0.80 18.24 -6.24
C LYS A 95 0.03 16.92 -6.28
N GLU A 96 -0.89 16.78 -7.22
CA GLU A 96 -1.66 15.56 -7.50
C GLU A 96 -0.73 14.42 -7.89
N ASP A 97 0.26 14.68 -8.75
CA ASP A 97 1.28 13.70 -9.13
C ASP A 97 2.07 13.20 -7.90
N LEU A 98 2.44 14.10 -6.98
CA LEU A 98 3.12 13.76 -5.71
C LEU A 98 2.21 12.97 -4.76
N ALA A 99 0.94 13.35 -4.63
CA ALA A 99 -0.04 12.60 -3.84
C ALA A 99 -0.22 11.17 -4.38
N ARG A 100 -0.34 11.03 -5.71
CA ARG A 100 -0.41 9.74 -6.40
C ARG A 100 0.83 8.90 -6.12
N ALA A 101 2.03 9.46 -6.33
CA ALA A 101 3.28 8.74 -6.11
C ALA A 101 3.44 8.28 -4.64
N THR A 102 3.01 9.10 -3.69
CA THR A 102 3.00 8.74 -2.26
C THR A 102 2.06 7.55 -2.01
N LEU A 103 0.83 7.60 -2.54
CA LEU A 103 -0.17 6.54 -2.42
C LEU A 103 0.34 5.21 -3.00
N ILE A 104 0.88 5.24 -4.22
CA ILE A 104 1.43 4.08 -4.92
C ILE A 104 2.61 3.48 -4.13
N THR A 105 3.54 4.33 -3.67
CA THR A 105 4.74 3.90 -2.95
C THR A 105 4.40 3.17 -1.66
N ILE A 106 3.55 3.76 -0.82
CA ILE A 106 3.16 3.17 0.46
C ILE A 106 2.36 1.88 0.24
N THR A 107 1.42 1.89 -0.70
CA THR A 107 0.56 0.73 -0.97
C THR A 107 1.35 -0.45 -1.54
N ASN A 108 2.24 -0.22 -2.51
CA ASN A 108 3.08 -1.28 -3.07
C ASN A 108 4.07 -1.83 -2.05
N ASN A 109 4.62 -0.99 -1.16
CA ASN A 109 5.48 -1.45 -0.07
C ASN A 109 4.73 -2.40 0.86
N ILE A 110 3.51 -2.03 1.28
CA ILE A 110 2.63 -2.89 2.10
C ILE A 110 2.33 -4.20 1.37
N GLY A 111 1.94 -4.15 0.09
CA GLY A 111 1.65 -5.33 -0.71
C GLY A 111 2.84 -6.27 -0.84
N SER A 112 4.05 -5.73 -1.05
CA SER A 112 5.29 -6.52 -1.15
C SER A 112 5.63 -7.22 0.17
N ILE A 113 5.55 -6.51 1.31
CA ILE A 113 5.80 -7.10 2.62
C ILE A 113 4.76 -8.17 2.93
N ALA A 114 3.48 -7.89 2.69
CA ALA A 114 2.39 -8.85 2.89
C ALA A 114 2.59 -10.13 2.05
N ARG A 115 3.00 -10.00 0.78
CA ARG A 115 3.36 -11.13 -0.09
C ARG A 115 4.49 -11.97 0.51
N MET A 116 5.58 -11.33 0.94
CA MET A 116 6.71 -12.05 1.54
C MET A 116 6.31 -12.80 2.83
N CYS A 117 5.52 -12.17 3.69
CA CYS A 117 5.00 -12.81 4.90
C CYS A 117 4.07 -13.98 4.57
N ALA A 118 3.15 -13.81 3.61
CA ALA A 118 2.21 -14.85 3.20
C ALA A 118 2.94 -16.09 2.66
N LEU A 119 3.95 -15.89 1.81
CA LEU A 119 4.77 -16.98 1.28
C LEU A 119 5.57 -17.69 2.39
N ASN A 120 6.17 -16.94 3.33
CA ASN A 120 6.94 -17.52 4.43
C ASN A 120 6.07 -18.30 5.42
N GLU A 121 4.83 -17.86 5.64
CA GLU A 121 3.87 -18.51 6.54
C GLU A 121 3.02 -19.58 5.84
N ASN A 122 3.23 -19.82 4.55
CA ASN A 122 2.43 -20.73 3.71
C ASN A 122 0.92 -20.41 3.73
N ILE A 123 0.57 -19.12 3.71
CA ILE A 123 -0.81 -18.62 3.71
C ILE A 123 -1.12 -18.01 2.34
N ASN A 124 -2.25 -18.38 1.74
CA ASN A 124 -2.67 -17.92 0.41
C ASN A 124 -3.76 -16.83 0.42
N ARG A 125 -4.36 -16.54 1.58
CA ARG A 125 -5.40 -15.53 1.75
C ARG A 125 -4.86 -14.40 2.61
N VAL A 126 -4.79 -13.20 2.05
CA VAL A 126 -4.31 -12.01 2.76
C VAL A 126 -5.47 -11.04 2.90
N VAL A 127 -5.94 -10.86 4.14
CA VAL A 127 -7.01 -9.91 4.45
C VAL A 127 -6.38 -8.58 4.84
N PHE A 128 -6.68 -7.51 4.12
CA PHE A 128 -6.27 -6.16 4.47
C PHE A 128 -7.41 -5.44 5.20
N VAL A 129 -7.07 -4.81 6.32
CA VAL A 129 -8.00 -4.06 7.18
C VAL A 129 -7.33 -2.77 7.67
N GLY A 130 -8.14 -1.87 8.25
CA GLY A 130 -7.71 -0.60 8.81
C GLY A 130 -8.09 0.61 7.94
N ASN A 131 -8.28 1.76 8.59
CA ASN A 131 -8.83 2.98 7.97
C ASN A 131 -7.97 3.61 6.84
N PHE A 132 -6.76 3.10 6.58
CA PHE A 132 -6.02 3.49 5.37
C PHE A 132 -6.79 3.12 4.09
N LEU A 133 -7.59 2.05 4.15
CA LEU A 133 -8.37 1.55 3.02
C LEU A 133 -9.77 2.17 2.92
N ARG A 134 -10.19 2.94 3.95
CA ARG A 134 -11.49 3.61 3.97
C ARG A 134 -11.57 4.54 2.77
N ILE A 135 -12.63 4.38 1.98
CA ILE A 135 -12.90 5.09 0.71
C ILE A 135 -11.74 5.06 -0.31
N ASN A 136 -10.74 4.19 -0.10
CA ASN A 136 -9.49 4.16 -0.85
C ASN A 136 -9.46 2.96 -1.81
N THR A 137 -10.41 2.96 -2.74
CA THR A 137 -10.54 1.87 -3.73
C THR A 137 -9.34 1.76 -4.66
N ILE A 138 -8.59 2.86 -4.86
CA ILE A 138 -7.32 2.89 -5.60
C ILE A 138 -6.32 1.94 -4.95
N SER A 139 -6.11 2.06 -3.64
CA SER A 139 -5.15 1.21 -2.92
C SER A 139 -5.63 -0.23 -2.81
N MET A 140 -6.93 -0.46 -2.62
CA MET A 140 -7.50 -1.82 -2.63
C MET A 140 -7.24 -2.53 -3.96
N ARG A 141 -7.50 -1.86 -5.09
CA ARG A 141 -7.25 -2.40 -6.43
C ARG A 141 -5.76 -2.66 -6.66
N LEU A 142 -4.90 -1.74 -6.21
CA LEU A 142 -3.45 -1.89 -6.35
C LEU A 142 -2.91 -3.06 -5.52
N LEU A 143 -3.37 -3.23 -4.28
CA LEU A 143 -3.02 -4.38 -3.43
C LEU A 143 -3.48 -5.70 -4.07
N ALA A 144 -4.70 -5.74 -4.59
CA ALA A 144 -5.23 -6.91 -5.27
C ALA A 144 -4.40 -7.29 -6.49
N TYR A 145 -4.12 -6.31 -7.36
CA TYR A 145 -3.29 -6.49 -8.54
C TYR A 145 -1.86 -6.92 -8.17
N ALA A 146 -1.21 -6.24 -7.22
CA ALA A 146 0.16 -6.52 -6.83
C ALA A 146 0.31 -7.92 -6.23
N LEU A 147 -0.61 -8.35 -5.35
CA LEU A 147 -0.57 -9.70 -4.79
C LEU A 147 -0.77 -10.75 -5.88
N ASP A 148 -1.73 -10.58 -6.76
CA ASP A 148 -2.02 -11.54 -7.84
C ASP A 148 -0.85 -11.63 -8.83
N TYR A 149 -0.41 -10.50 -9.39
CA TYR A 149 0.64 -10.44 -10.40
C TYR A 149 1.97 -10.98 -9.88
N TRP A 150 2.44 -10.51 -8.71
CA TRP A 150 3.75 -10.90 -8.16
C TRP A 150 3.75 -12.27 -7.48
N SER A 151 2.58 -12.90 -7.28
CA SER A 151 2.47 -14.28 -6.82
C SER A 151 2.05 -15.25 -7.92
N LYS A 152 1.87 -14.79 -9.17
CA LYS A 152 1.34 -15.60 -10.28
C LYS A 152 -0.01 -16.24 -9.94
N GLY A 153 -0.89 -15.49 -9.30
CA GLY A 153 -2.24 -15.92 -8.91
C GLY A 153 -2.33 -16.80 -7.67
N GLN A 154 -1.24 -17.03 -6.94
CA GLN A 154 -1.23 -17.88 -5.75
C GLN A 154 -1.82 -17.20 -4.51
N LEU A 155 -1.70 -15.87 -4.40
CA LEU A 155 -2.19 -15.09 -3.28
C LEU A 155 -3.43 -14.28 -3.65
N LYS A 156 -4.43 -14.33 -2.79
CA LYS A 156 -5.66 -13.55 -2.93
C LYS A 156 -5.73 -12.43 -1.89
N ALA A 157 -5.84 -11.19 -2.37
CA ALA A 157 -6.19 -10.06 -1.52
C ALA A 157 -7.69 -10.07 -1.19
N LEU A 158 -8.01 -9.90 0.09
CA LEU A 158 -9.38 -9.83 0.61
C LEU A 158 -9.54 -8.53 1.41
N PHE A 159 -10.75 -7.98 1.39
CA PHE A 159 -11.13 -6.75 2.07
C PHE A 159 -12.44 -6.98 2.82
N LEU A 160 -12.69 -6.18 3.84
CA LEU A 160 -13.88 -6.29 4.69
C LEU A 160 -14.58 -4.93 4.80
N GLU A 161 -15.90 -4.89 4.70
CA GLU A 161 -16.66 -3.63 4.72
C GLU A 161 -16.45 -2.82 6.01
N HIS A 162 -16.26 -3.50 7.14
CA HIS A 162 -16.05 -2.91 8.46
C HIS A 162 -14.57 -2.83 8.85
N GLU A 163 -13.69 -2.68 7.86
CA GLU A 163 -12.21 -2.72 7.97
C GLU A 163 -11.59 -1.94 9.12
N GLY A 164 -12.19 -0.83 9.56
CA GLY A 164 -11.66 0.02 10.63
C GLY A 164 -12.10 -0.34 12.06
N TYR A 165 -13.04 -1.28 12.23
CA TYR A 165 -13.84 -1.36 13.47
C TYR A 165 -13.61 -2.65 14.30
N PHE A 166 -12.86 -3.63 13.80
CA PHE A 166 -12.70 -4.92 14.48
C PHE A 166 -12.15 -4.85 15.90
N GLY A 167 -11.22 -3.93 16.18
CA GLY A 167 -10.70 -3.73 17.52
C GLY A 167 -11.76 -3.25 18.52
N ALA A 168 -12.65 -2.35 18.09
CA ALA A 168 -13.75 -1.87 18.94
C ALA A 168 -14.79 -2.97 19.19
N VAL A 169 -15.13 -3.76 18.17
CA VAL A 169 -16.04 -4.90 18.29
C VAL A 169 -15.46 -5.96 19.24
N GLY A 170 -14.16 -6.29 19.11
CA GLY A 170 -13.49 -7.24 20.00
C GLY A 170 -13.51 -6.79 21.46
N ALA A 171 -13.31 -5.50 21.73
CA ALA A 171 -13.40 -4.96 23.08
C ALA A 171 -14.83 -5.06 23.67
N LEU A 172 -15.85 -4.82 22.86
CA LEU A 172 -17.25 -5.00 23.26
C LEU A 172 -17.57 -6.46 23.60
N LEU A 173 -17.13 -7.41 22.76
CA LEU A 173 -17.36 -8.84 23.02
C LEU A 173 -16.68 -9.31 24.31
N GLY A 174 -15.46 -8.82 24.60
CA GLY A 174 -14.78 -9.14 25.86
C GLY A 174 -15.53 -8.67 27.11
N LEU A 175 -16.30 -7.58 27.02
CA LEU A 175 -17.18 -7.13 28.10
C LEU A 175 -18.38 -8.09 28.28
N LEU A 176 -18.98 -8.54 27.18
CA LEU A 176 -20.13 -9.44 27.20
C LEU A 176 -19.79 -10.84 27.73
N ASP A 177 -18.58 -11.33 27.44
CA ASP A 177 -18.09 -12.61 27.97
C ASP A 177 -17.75 -12.56 29.47
N SER A 178 -17.59 -11.34 30.03
CA SER A 178 -17.29 -11.10 31.44
C SER A 178 -18.53 -10.82 32.31
N ALA A 179 -19.71 -10.70 31.70
CA ALA A 179 -20.99 -10.40 32.35
C ALA A 179 -21.81 -11.68 32.59
#